data_AF-A0A1I1SFU6-F1
#
_entry.id   AF-A0A1I1SFU6-F1
#
_cell.length_a   1.000
_cell.length_b   1.000
_cell.length_c   1.000
_cell.angle_alpha   90.00
_cell.angle_beta   90.00
_cell.angle_gamma   90.00
#
_symmetry.space_group_name_H-M   'P 1'
#
loop_
_entity.id
_entity.type
_entity.pdbx_description
1 polymer ?
#
loop_
_entity_poly.entity_id
_entity_poly.type
_entity_poly.pdbx_seq_one_letter_code
_entity_poly.pdbx_strand_id
1 'polypeptide(L)'
;MRKSLILIFGVMILQLNLSCKSQYSVTELNKIFTTEQIADLNKITEFFKTEMCLHLDTDFKTCYERTPHEYLLATGNGFWTNIDFEEQKKLYAQISKSTFNEIWMFCESTYYPSETKAKDICAVSTGKYQKYLSELGKTNPRIAKYAERIQASGSFGSLDIQYWEVLKDKKSFNINDPNIQLILAIHYLSMNDQSTRNADLIEQKKVKFN
;
A
#
# COMPACT_ATOMS: atom_id res chain seq x y z
N MET A 1 3.36 -0.12 53.14
CA MET A 1 3.77 -0.78 51.87
C MET A 1 2.61 -1.05 50.91
N ARG A 2 1.39 -1.36 51.39
CA ARG A 2 0.22 -1.67 50.52
C ARG A 2 -0.29 -0.50 49.66
N LYS A 3 -0.11 0.76 50.09
CA LYS A 3 -0.52 1.96 49.34
C LYS A 3 0.46 2.35 48.21
N SER A 4 1.74 2.05 48.37
CA SER A 4 2.77 2.33 47.35
C SER A 4 2.69 1.36 46.16
N LEU A 5 2.27 0.10 46.38
CA LEU A 5 2.07 -0.87 45.29
C LEU A 5 0.87 -0.53 44.40
N ILE A 6 -0.19 0.09 44.94
CA ILE A 6 -1.37 0.49 44.16
C ILE A 6 -1.05 1.66 43.24
N LEU A 7 -0.18 2.59 43.67
CA LEU A 7 0.27 3.70 42.83
C LEU A 7 1.15 3.23 41.67
N ILE A 8 2.00 2.23 41.88
CA ILE A 8 2.88 1.68 40.83
C ILE A 8 2.07 0.90 39.77
N PHE A 9 1.05 0.14 40.19
CA PHE A 9 0.16 -0.56 39.26
C PHE A 9 -0.76 0.40 38.46
N GLY A 10 -1.20 1.51 39.07
CA GLY A 10 -1.99 2.53 38.39
C GLY A 10 -1.21 3.29 37.31
N VAL A 11 0.09 3.53 37.53
CA VAL A 11 0.96 4.20 36.54
C VAL A 11 1.32 3.28 35.36
N MET A 12 1.47 1.96 35.59
CA MET A 12 1.74 1.01 34.50
C MET A 12 0.55 0.81 33.55
N ILE A 13 -0.69 0.91 34.04
CA ILE A 13 -1.90 0.79 33.20
C ILE A 13 -2.14 2.06 32.37
N LEU A 14 -1.66 3.22 32.82
CA LEU A 14 -1.79 4.48 32.10
C LEU A 14 -0.81 4.63 30.92
N GLN A 15 0.26 3.84 30.89
CA GLN A 15 1.27 3.89 29.82
C GLN A 15 0.96 3.00 28.61
N LEU A 16 -0.06 2.14 28.68
CA LEU A 16 -0.40 1.20 27.60
C LEU A 16 -1.32 1.77 26.51
N ASN A 17 -1.70 3.06 26.58
CA ASN A 17 -2.61 3.69 25.60
C ASN A 17 -2.03 4.91 24.87
N LEU A 18 -0.72 5.15 24.94
CA LEU A 18 -0.06 6.30 24.30
C LEU A 18 0.88 5.91 23.16
N SER A 19 0.54 4.85 22.40
CA SER A 19 1.01 4.78 21.01
C SER A 19 -0.02 5.52 20.16
N CYS A 20 0.16 6.83 20.02
CA CYS A 20 -0.57 7.63 19.04
C CYS A 20 -0.12 7.18 17.64
N LYS A 21 -0.67 6.06 17.16
CA LYS A 21 -0.55 5.65 15.76
C LYS A 21 -1.33 6.66 14.94
N SER A 22 -0.78 7.05 13.78
CA SER A 22 -1.35 8.02 12.84
C SER A 22 -2.85 7.78 12.67
N GLN A 23 -3.65 8.69 13.23
CA GLN A 23 -5.10 8.59 13.18
C GLN A 23 -5.57 9.21 11.86
N TYR A 24 -6.12 8.38 10.97
CA TYR A 24 -6.65 8.74 9.66
C TYR A 24 -7.65 9.90 9.75
N SER A 25 -7.99 10.57 8.63
CA SER A 25 -9.29 11.27 8.60
C SER A 25 -10.35 10.18 8.76
N VAL A 26 -10.77 10.01 10.01
CA VAL A 26 -11.58 8.91 10.51
C VAL A 26 -12.92 8.81 9.74
N THR A 27 -13.31 9.87 9.04
CA THR A 27 -14.66 10.04 8.51
C THR A 27 -14.96 9.18 7.30
N GLU A 28 -14.07 9.09 6.30
CA GLU A 28 -14.29 8.33 5.07
C GLU A 28 -14.10 6.83 5.28
N LEU A 29 -12.99 6.43 5.91
CA LEU A 29 -12.67 5.02 6.18
C LEU A 29 -13.71 4.38 7.10
N ASN A 30 -14.12 5.03 8.20
CA ASN A 30 -15.09 4.46 9.14
C ASN A 30 -16.51 4.33 8.56
N LYS A 31 -16.84 5.05 7.50
CA LYS A 31 -18.13 4.90 6.80
C LYS A 31 -18.17 3.67 5.89
N ILE A 32 -17.02 3.11 5.56
CA ILE A 32 -16.88 2.09 4.50
C ILE A 32 -16.39 0.78 5.08
N PHE A 33 -15.34 0.83 5.91
CA PHE A 33 -14.67 -0.32 6.49
C PHE A 33 -15.11 -0.56 7.93
N THR A 34 -15.10 -1.82 8.35
CA THR A 34 -15.29 -2.18 9.77
C THR A 34 -14.04 -1.84 10.57
N THR A 35 -14.16 -1.79 11.90
CA THR A 35 -13.01 -1.57 12.80
C THR A 35 -11.89 -2.58 12.58
N GLU A 36 -12.23 -3.85 12.34
CA GLU A 36 -11.25 -4.91 12.02
C GLU A 36 -10.54 -4.63 10.69
N GLN A 37 -11.30 -4.27 9.65
CA GLN A 37 -10.72 -3.92 8.35
C GLN A 37 -9.81 -2.70 8.45
N ILE A 38 -10.18 -1.69 9.22
CA ILE A 38 -9.33 -0.52 9.46
C ILE A 38 -8.03 -0.92 10.17
N ALA A 39 -8.10 -1.81 11.16
CA ALA A 39 -6.89 -2.31 11.82
C ALA A 39 -5.95 -3.01 10.81
N ASP A 40 -6.49 -3.75 9.85
CA ASP A 40 -5.70 -4.36 8.78
C ASP A 40 -5.14 -3.34 7.77
N LEU A 41 -5.91 -2.32 7.38
CA LEU A 41 -5.42 -1.21 6.53
C LEU A 41 -4.26 -0.46 7.20
N ASN A 42 -4.30 -0.34 8.53
CA ASN A 42 -3.20 0.24 9.30
C ASN A 42 -1.97 -0.65 9.26
N LYS A 43 -2.12 -1.97 9.38
CA LYS A 43 -1.01 -2.93 9.23
C LYS A 43 -0.38 -2.83 7.83
N ILE A 44 -1.19 -2.71 6.78
CA ILE A 44 -0.73 -2.54 5.40
C ILE A 44 0.12 -1.26 5.27
N THR A 45 -0.39 -0.15 5.79
CA THR A 45 0.31 1.15 5.73
C THR A 45 1.62 1.12 6.51
N GLU A 46 1.62 0.55 7.72
CA GLU A 46 2.81 0.43 8.56
C GLU A 46 3.85 -0.54 7.98
N PHE A 47 3.43 -1.65 7.38
CA PHE A 47 4.32 -2.57 6.67
C PHE A 47 5.02 -1.83 5.52
N PHE A 48 4.26 -1.17 4.65
CA PHE A 48 4.84 -0.44 3.53
C PHE A 48 5.81 0.65 4.00
N LYS A 49 5.46 1.40 5.04
CA LYS A 49 6.35 2.38 5.67
C LYS A 49 7.66 1.72 6.11
N THR A 50 7.57 0.60 6.81
CA THR A 50 8.72 -0.13 7.34
C THR A 50 9.67 -0.58 6.23
N GLU A 51 9.14 -1.17 5.16
CA GLU A 51 9.92 -1.61 3.99
C GLU A 51 10.57 -0.42 3.26
N MET A 52 9.80 0.64 3.00
CA MET A 52 10.29 1.85 2.36
C MET A 52 11.36 2.57 3.19
N CYS A 53 11.22 2.55 4.52
CA CYS A 53 12.16 3.15 5.46
C CYS A 53 13.40 2.29 5.72
N LEU A 54 13.56 1.12 5.08
CA LEU A 54 14.63 0.17 5.37
C LEU A 54 14.70 -0.20 6.87
N HIS A 55 13.54 -0.34 7.50
CA HIS A 55 13.36 -0.62 8.93
C HIS A 55 13.97 0.44 9.88
N LEU A 56 14.23 1.66 9.40
CA LEU A 56 14.60 2.79 10.25
C LEU A 56 13.37 3.41 10.90
N ASP A 57 13.50 3.82 12.17
CA ASP A 57 12.45 4.55 12.88
C ASP A 57 12.38 5.99 12.37
N THR A 58 11.62 6.19 11.30
CA THR A 58 11.47 7.47 10.61
C THR A 58 10.02 7.62 10.13
N ASP A 59 9.53 8.84 10.05
CA ASP A 59 8.18 9.11 9.59
C ASP A 59 8.02 8.83 8.08
N PHE A 60 6.78 8.56 7.68
CA PHE A 60 6.44 8.18 6.30
C PHE A 60 6.93 9.21 5.29
N LYS A 61 6.76 10.51 5.56
CA LYS A 61 7.12 11.58 4.63
C LYS A 61 8.63 11.61 4.42
N THR A 62 9.39 11.59 5.50
CA THR A 62 10.86 11.60 5.42
C THR A 62 11.38 10.37 4.67
N CYS A 63 10.82 9.18 4.92
CA CYS A 63 11.21 7.98 4.19
C CYS A 63 10.86 8.06 2.71
N TYR A 64 9.65 8.53 2.39
CA TYR A 64 9.23 8.70 1.00
C TYR A 64 10.15 9.68 0.28
N GLU A 65 10.42 10.87 0.84
CA GLU A 65 11.28 11.87 0.20
C GLU A 65 12.75 11.41 0.01
N ARG A 66 13.23 10.48 0.84
CA ARG A 66 14.60 9.91 0.74
C ARG A 66 14.68 8.68 -0.17
N THR A 67 13.56 8.04 -0.45
CA THR A 67 13.52 6.86 -1.31
C THR A 67 13.98 7.26 -2.72
N PRO A 68 14.91 6.53 -3.36
CA PRO A 68 15.42 6.92 -4.68
C PRO A 68 14.39 6.56 -5.78
N HIS A 69 13.31 7.34 -5.88
CA HIS A 69 12.19 7.00 -6.78
C HIS A 69 12.53 6.99 -8.27
N GLU A 70 13.66 7.58 -8.65
CA GLU A 70 14.15 7.64 -10.02
C GLU A 70 14.56 6.27 -10.59
N TYR A 71 14.63 5.21 -9.77
CA TYR A 71 14.99 3.85 -10.20
C TYR A 71 14.20 3.40 -11.44
N LEU A 72 12.89 3.67 -11.52
CA LEU A 72 12.11 3.22 -12.69
C LEU A 72 12.64 3.81 -14.00
N LEU A 73 13.02 5.09 -13.99
CA LEU A 73 13.54 5.77 -15.17
C LEU A 73 15.00 5.38 -15.44
N ALA A 74 15.77 5.10 -14.39
CA ALA A 74 17.20 4.81 -14.49
C ALA A 74 17.53 3.34 -14.80
N THR A 75 16.77 2.39 -14.25
CA THR A 75 17.07 0.94 -14.30
C THR A 75 15.93 0.11 -14.90
N GLY A 76 14.77 0.72 -15.17
CA GLY A 76 13.57 0.01 -15.61
C GLY A 76 12.80 -0.67 -14.46
N ASN A 77 13.29 -0.60 -13.22
CA ASN A 77 12.65 -1.18 -12.05
C ASN A 77 12.21 -0.08 -11.10
N GLY A 78 10.95 -0.09 -10.66
CA GLY A 78 10.49 0.85 -9.63
C GLY A 78 11.04 0.50 -8.24
N PHE A 79 11.10 1.47 -7.33
CA PHE A 79 11.62 1.24 -5.97
C PHE A 79 10.84 0.16 -5.22
N TRP A 80 9.57 -0.07 -5.57
CA TRP A 80 8.73 -1.11 -4.98
C TRP A 80 9.31 -2.51 -5.15
N THR A 81 10.16 -2.73 -6.17
CA THR A 81 10.88 -4.00 -6.37
C THR A 81 11.91 -4.30 -5.27
N ASN A 82 12.23 -3.34 -4.42
CA ASN A 82 13.09 -3.53 -3.26
C ASN A 82 12.33 -4.05 -2.02
N ILE A 83 11.00 -4.09 -2.06
CA ILE A 83 10.17 -4.63 -0.97
C ILE A 83 10.30 -6.15 -0.98
N ASP A 84 10.60 -6.75 0.18
CA ASP A 84 10.76 -8.21 0.25
C ASP A 84 9.40 -8.89 0.01
N PHE A 85 9.32 -9.66 -1.07
CA PHE A 85 8.07 -10.31 -1.48
C PHE A 85 7.65 -11.44 -0.52
N GLU A 86 8.59 -12.13 0.13
CA GLU A 86 8.26 -13.12 1.16
C GLU A 86 7.66 -12.46 2.39
N GLU A 87 8.19 -11.30 2.81
CA GLU A 87 7.60 -10.51 3.89
C GLU A 87 6.22 -9.95 3.51
N GLN A 88 6.04 -9.50 2.26
CA GLN A 88 4.73 -9.07 1.78
C GLN A 88 3.70 -10.21 1.77
N LYS A 89 4.10 -11.44 1.44
CA LYS A 89 3.21 -12.62 1.56
C LYS A 89 2.84 -12.90 3.02
N LYS A 90 3.75 -12.67 3.98
CA LYS A 90 3.43 -12.77 5.40
C LYS A 90 2.42 -11.70 5.82
N LEU A 91 2.54 -10.47 5.34
CA LEU A 91 1.52 -9.43 5.54
C LEU A 91 0.14 -9.93 5.07
N TYR A 92 0.05 -10.50 3.87
CA TYR A 92 -1.23 -11.02 3.35
C TYR A 92 -1.83 -12.14 4.21
N ALA A 93 -0.99 -12.95 4.85
CA ALA A 93 -1.45 -13.98 5.79
C ALA A 93 -1.89 -13.41 7.15
N GLN A 94 -1.43 -12.21 7.52
CA GLN A 94 -1.71 -11.55 8.81
C GLN A 94 -2.94 -10.63 8.79
N ILE A 95 -3.36 -10.18 7.61
CA ILE A 95 -4.62 -9.44 7.44
C ILE A 95 -5.78 -10.41 7.24
N SER A 96 -6.97 -10.00 7.63
CA SER A 96 -8.17 -10.82 7.44
C SER A 96 -8.47 -10.98 5.94
N LYS A 97 -9.02 -12.15 5.58
CA LYS A 97 -9.49 -12.42 4.21
C LYS A 97 -10.60 -11.43 3.80
N SER A 98 -11.41 -10.98 4.77
CA SER A 98 -12.45 -9.96 4.55
C SER A 98 -11.86 -8.58 4.26
N THR A 99 -10.63 -8.26 4.69
CA THR A 99 -9.92 -7.06 4.22
C THR A 99 -9.27 -7.30 2.86
N PHE A 100 -8.54 -8.41 2.71
CA PHE A 100 -7.84 -8.71 1.46
C PHE A 100 -8.79 -8.67 0.26
N ASN A 101 -9.94 -9.34 0.36
CA ASN A 101 -10.94 -9.45 -0.71
C ASN A 101 -11.68 -8.14 -1.04
N GLU A 102 -11.44 -7.06 -0.29
CA GLU A 102 -12.02 -5.74 -0.57
C GLU A 102 -11.07 -4.83 -1.35
N ILE A 103 -9.82 -5.26 -1.49
CA ILE A 103 -8.71 -4.53 -2.13
C ILE A 103 -8.20 -5.34 -3.33
N TRP A 104 -7.86 -6.61 -3.08
CA TRP A 104 -7.18 -7.50 -3.99
C TRP A 104 -7.95 -8.78 -4.23
N MET A 105 -7.74 -9.35 -5.40
CA MET A 105 -8.16 -10.70 -5.76
C MET A 105 -7.08 -11.38 -6.60
N PHE A 106 -7.15 -12.71 -6.69
CA PHE A 106 -6.34 -13.43 -7.66
C PHE A 106 -7.11 -13.60 -8.96
N CYS A 107 -6.52 -13.11 -10.05
CA CYS A 107 -7.00 -13.29 -11.42
C CYS A 107 -6.10 -14.29 -12.16
N GLU A 108 -6.61 -14.94 -13.20
CA GLU A 108 -5.79 -15.76 -14.10
C GLU A 108 -5.27 -14.89 -15.24
N SER A 109 -3.95 -14.90 -15.44
CA SER A 109 -3.28 -14.26 -16.58
C SER A 109 -2.65 -15.32 -17.46
N THR A 110 -2.53 -15.02 -18.75
CA THR A 110 -1.78 -15.85 -19.71
C THR A 110 -0.51 -15.12 -20.11
N TYR A 111 0.64 -15.74 -19.86
CA TYR A 111 1.96 -15.22 -20.16
C TYR A 111 2.41 -15.68 -21.53
N TYR A 112 2.76 -14.73 -22.41
CA TYR A 112 3.25 -15.01 -23.75
C TYR A 112 4.77 -14.83 -23.84
N PRO A 113 5.47 -15.60 -24.69
CA PRO A 113 4.95 -16.54 -25.69
C PRO A 113 4.68 -17.96 -25.15
N SER A 114 5.00 -18.26 -23.89
CA SER A 114 4.88 -19.63 -23.34
C SER A 114 3.43 -20.13 -23.18
N GLU A 115 2.45 -19.24 -23.30
CA GLU A 115 1.03 -19.47 -23.02
C GLU A 115 0.76 -20.03 -21.61
N THR A 116 1.70 -19.82 -20.70
CA THR A 116 1.58 -20.30 -19.32
C THR A 116 0.53 -19.48 -18.59
N LYS A 117 -0.43 -20.19 -17.99
CA LYS A 117 -1.44 -19.58 -17.14
C LYS A 117 -0.97 -19.54 -15.70
N ALA A 118 -1.03 -18.36 -15.08
CA ALA A 118 -0.67 -18.18 -13.69
C ALA A 118 -1.64 -17.23 -12.98
N LYS A 119 -1.63 -17.26 -11.65
CA LYS A 119 -2.43 -16.34 -10.84
C LYS A 119 -1.64 -15.06 -10.60
N ASP A 120 -2.27 -13.93 -10.88
CA ASP A 120 -1.76 -12.59 -10.56
C ASP A 120 -2.65 -11.89 -9.54
N ILE A 121 -2.09 -10.88 -8.88
CA ILE A 121 -2.89 -9.96 -8.08
C ILE A 121 -3.59 -8.95 -9.00
N CYS A 122 -4.89 -8.83 -8.80
CA CYS A 122 -5.76 -7.87 -9.48
C CYS A 122 -6.49 -7.01 -8.44
N ALA A 123 -6.99 -5.86 -8.88
CA ALA A 123 -7.82 -5.01 -8.06
C ALA A 123 -9.26 -5.52 -8.00
N VAL A 124 -9.91 -5.40 -6.84
CA VAL A 124 -11.36 -5.62 -6.72
C VAL A 124 -12.09 -4.33 -7.09
N SER A 125 -12.45 -4.19 -8.37
CA SER A 125 -13.05 -2.97 -8.95
C SER A 125 -14.44 -2.61 -8.40
N THR A 126 -15.05 -3.47 -7.58
CA THR A 126 -16.32 -3.24 -6.88
C THR A 126 -16.20 -3.32 -5.36
N GLY A 127 -14.99 -3.48 -4.85
CA GLY A 127 -14.71 -3.64 -3.42
C GLY A 127 -14.78 -2.32 -2.66
N LYS A 128 -14.73 -2.41 -1.33
CA LYS A 128 -14.72 -1.24 -0.45
C LYS A 128 -13.55 -0.31 -0.71
N TYR A 129 -12.39 -0.81 -1.14
CA TYR A 129 -11.27 0.07 -1.47
C TYR A 129 -11.59 0.96 -2.68
N GLN A 130 -12.21 0.40 -3.72
CA GLN A 130 -12.70 1.21 -4.84
C GLN A 130 -13.72 2.25 -4.38
N LYS A 131 -14.69 1.85 -3.54
CA LYS A 131 -15.67 2.79 -2.97
C LYS A 131 -15.00 3.92 -2.20
N TYR A 132 -13.98 3.60 -1.41
CA TYR A 132 -13.19 4.56 -0.66
C TYR A 132 -12.46 5.56 -1.57
N LEU A 133 -11.79 5.08 -2.62
CA LEU A 133 -11.16 5.95 -3.61
C LEU A 133 -12.17 6.88 -4.28
N SER A 134 -13.36 6.38 -4.64
CA SER A 134 -14.43 7.18 -5.23
C SER A 134 -14.97 8.26 -4.28
N GLU A 135 -15.14 7.94 -2.98
CA GLU A 135 -15.58 8.92 -1.98
C GLU A 135 -14.53 10.02 -1.75
N LEU A 136 -13.25 9.65 -1.61
CA LEU A 136 -12.17 10.63 -1.49
C LEU A 136 -12.00 11.43 -2.79
N GLY A 137 -12.26 10.81 -3.94
CA GLY A 137 -12.22 11.44 -5.25
C GLY A 137 -13.18 12.64 -5.40
N LYS A 138 -14.27 12.68 -4.63
CA LYS A 138 -15.22 13.81 -4.64
C LYS A 138 -14.59 15.13 -4.23
N THR A 139 -13.55 15.09 -3.39
CA THR A 139 -12.80 16.27 -2.93
C THR A 139 -11.38 16.31 -3.48
N ASN A 140 -10.88 15.19 -4.02
CA ASN A 140 -9.56 15.08 -4.62
C ASN A 140 -9.64 14.54 -6.07
N PRO A 141 -9.71 15.43 -7.09
CA PRO A 141 -9.88 15.03 -8.48
C PRO A 141 -8.80 14.08 -9.02
N ARG A 142 -7.59 14.14 -8.46
CA ARG A 142 -6.51 13.26 -8.89
C ARG A 142 -6.69 11.83 -8.40
N ILE A 143 -7.25 11.66 -7.21
CA ILE A 143 -7.66 10.35 -6.69
C ILE A 143 -8.90 9.84 -7.43
N ALA A 144 -9.83 10.70 -7.84
CA ALA A 144 -10.95 10.28 -8.70
C ALA A 144 -10.45 9.64 -10.00
N LYS A 145 -9.50 10.28 -10.68
CA LYS A 145 -8.87 9.73 -11.89
C LYS A 145 -8.13 8.40 -11.64
N TYR A 146 -7.50 8.27 -10.47
CA TYR A 146 -6.86 7.01 -10.07
C TYR A 146 -7.90 5.89 -9.90
N ALA A 147 -9.01 6.18 -9.23
CA ALA A 147 -10.13 5.25 -9.04
C ALA A 147 -10.70 4.78 -10.39
N GLU A 148 -10.94 5.71 -11.32
CA GLU A 148 -11.45 5.40 -12.66
C GLU A 148 -10.53 4.43 -13.44
N ARG A 149 -9.21 4.62 -13.33
CA ARG A 149 -8.24 3.75 -14.02
C ARG A 149 -8.18 2.34 -13.45
N ILE A 150 -8.22 2.20 -12.12
CA ILE A 150 -8.31 0.89 -11.48
C ILE A 150 -9.61 0.20 -11.90
N GLN A 151 -10.72 0.92 -11.89
CA GLN A 151 -12.01 0.37 -12.28
C GLN A 151 -12.03 -0.10 -13.74
N ALA A 152 -11.45 0.69 -14.64
CA ALA A 152 -11.41 0.38 -16.06
C ALA A 152 -10.46 -0.77 -16.41
N SER A 153 -9.33 -0.89 -15.70
CA SER A 153 -8.30 -1.89 -16.00
C SER A 153 -8.41 -3.18 -15.17
N GLY A 154 -9.06 -3.13 -14.00
CA GLY A 154 -9.03 -4.21 -13.01
C GLY A 154 -7.65 -4.42 -12.37
N SER A 155 -6.72 -3.47 -12.53
CA SER A 155 -5.32 -3.61 -12.12
C SER A 155 -4.75 -2.28 -11.57
N PHE A 156 -3.58 -2.36 -10.97
CA PHE A 156 -2.81 -1.21 -10.47
C PHE A 156 -1.69 -0.90 -11.47
N GLY A 157 -1.81 0.15 -12.26
CA GLY A 157 -0.81 0.47 -13.29
C GLY A 157 0.39 1.25 -12.75
N SER A 158 1.60 0.95 -13.21
CA SER A 158 2.83 1.63 -12.76
C SER A 158 2.92 3.13 -13.07
N LEU A 159 2.06 3.61 -13.97
CA LEU A 159 1.95 5.02 -14.34
C LEU A 159 0.71 5.69 -13.75
N ASP A 160 0.00 5.01 -12.85
CA ASP A 160 -1.23 5.51 -12.26
C ASP A 160 -1.01 6.47 -11.11
N ILE A 161 0.11 6.35 -10.39
CA ILE A 161 0.61 7.35 -9.44
C ILE A 161 2.12 7.45 -9.65
N GLN A 162 2.58 8.60 -10.16
CA GLN A 162 3.99 8.82 -10.43
C GLN A 162 4.65 9.54 -9.25
N TYR A 163 5.85 9.12 -8.86
CA TYR A 163 6.51 9.66 -7.67
C TYR A 163 6.70 11.19 -7.74
N TRP A 164 7.03 11.74 -8.92
CA TRP A 164 7.25 13.17 -9.08
C TRP A 164 5.97 13.96 -8.84
N GLU A 165 4.81 13.35 -9.10
CA GLU A 165 3.51 13.94 -8.82
C GLU A 165 3.27 13.97 -7.31
N VAL A 166 3.58 12.89 -6.60
CA VAL A 166 3.48 12.82 -5.14
C VAL A 166 4.37 13.86 -4.47
N LEU A 167 5.59 14.09 -4.98
CA LEU A 167 6.53 15.07 -4.43
C LEU A 167 6.16 16.53 -4.75
N LYS A 168 5.54 16.80 -5.92
CA LYS A 168 5.28 18.16 -6.40
C LYS A 168 3.87 18.65 -6.13
N ASP A 169 2.86 17.81 -6.33
CA ASP A 169 1.45 18.16 -6.13
C ASP A 169 1.00 17.87 -4.69
N LYS A 170 1.45 18.73 -3.78
CA LYS A 170 1.09 18.65 -2.35
C LYS A 170 -0.41 18.86 -2.08
N LYS A 171 -1.16 19.40 -3.04
CA LYS A 171 -2.61 19.59 -2.91
C LYS A 171 -3.34 18.26 -3.08
N SER A 172 -2.95 17.48 -4.09
CA SER A 172 -3.54 16.17 -4.35
C SER A 172 -2.89 15.06 -3.52
N PHE A 173 -1.61 15.18 -3.20
CA PHE A 173 -0.81 14.18 -2.50
C PHE A 173 -0.10 14.79 -1.29
N ASN A 174 -0.88 15.25 -0.31
CA ASN A 174 -0.30 15.60 0.98
C ASN A 174 0.22 14.31 1.65
N ILE A 175 1.53 14.08 1.65
CA ILE A 175 2.14 12.85 2.19
C ILE A 175 1.89 12.71 3.71
N ASN A 176 1.60 13.81 4.42
CA ASN A 176 1.22 13.75 5.83
C ASN A 176 -0.24 13.33 6.05
N ASP A 177 -1.06 13.27 4.99
CA ASP A 177 -2.43 12.76 5.04
C ASP A 177 -2.42 11.22 5.07
N PRO A 178 -2.93 10.57 6.13
CA PRO A 178 -2.97 9.11 6.21
C PRO A 178 -3.77 8.44 5.08
N ASN A 179 -4.74 9.14 4.48
CA ASN A 179 -5.44 8.63 3.30
C ASN A 179 -4.48 8.44 2.13
N ILE A 180 -3.64 9.46 1.88
CA ILE A 180 -2.63 9.42 0.83
C ILE A 180 -1.61 8.33 1.15
N GLN A 181 -1.17 8.21 2.40
CA GLN A 181 -0.25 7.14 2.81
C GLN A 181 -0.81 5.74 2.55
N LEU A 182 -2.07 5.48 2.88
CA LEU A 182 -2.74 4.21 2.60
C LEU A 182 -2.84 3.94 1.10
N ILE A 183 -3.18 4.95 0.30
CA ILE A 183 -3.28 4.83 -1.15
C ILE A 183 -1.93 4.45 -1.76
N LEU A 184 -0.87 5.13 -1.33
CA LEU A 184 0.49 4.82 -1.77
C LEU A 184 0.90 3.41 -1.33
N ALA A 185 0.62 3.02 -0.09
CA ALA A 185 0.93 1.68 0.41
C ALA A 185 0.28 0.58 -0.43
N ILE A 186 -1.04 0.67 -0.67
CA ILE A 186 -1.75 -0.31 -1.50
C ILE A 186 -1.21 -0.28 -2.94
N HIS A 187 -0.98 0.90 -3.51
CA HIS A 187 -0.46 1.04 -4.87
C HIS A 187 0.90 0.35 -5.05
N TYR A 188 1.88 0.68 -4.19
CA TYR A 188 3.23 0.15 -4.31
C TYR A 188 3.33 -1.34 -3.95
N LEU A 189 2.57 -1.81 -2.97
CA LEU A 189 2.51 -3.24 -2.66
C LEU A 189 1.88 -4.03 -3.80
N SER A 190 0.81 -3.53 -4.43
CA SER A 190 0.25 -4.15 -5.63
C SER A 190 1.30 -4.27 -6.75
N MET A 191 2.05 -3.21 -7.01
CA MET A 191 3.09 -3.24 -8.04
C MET A 191 4.25 -4.17 -7.70
N ASN A 192 4.65 -4.25 -6.42
CA ASN A 192 5.66 -5.23 -6.00
C ASN A 192 5.22 -6.65 -6.34
N ASP A 193 4.01 -7.03 -5.92
CA ASP A 193 3.45 -8.35 -6.19
C ASP A 193 3.37 -8.64 -7.70
N GLN A 194 2.83 -7.70 -8.48
CA GLN A 194 2.74 -7.84 -9.95
C GLN A 194 4.11 -8.01 -10.61
N SER A 195 5.15 -7.38 -10.07
CA SER A 195 6.51 -7.49 -10.61
C SER A 195 7.28 -8.74 -10.16
N THR A 196 6.88 -9.36 -9.05
CA THR A 196 7.67 -10.43 -8.40
C THR A 196 7.01 -11.80 -8.44
N ARG A 197 5.67 -11.88 -8.33
CA ARG A 197 4.93 -13.15 -8.16
C ARG A 197 5.22 -14.19 -9.24
N ASN A 198 5.27 -13.75 -10.50
CA ASN A 198 5.47 -14.57 -11.68
C ASN A 198 6.62 -14.00 -12.55
N ALA A 199 7.63 -13.41 -11.93
CA ALA A 199 8.72 -12.72 -12.62
C ALA A 199 9.49 -13.63 -13.59
N ASP A 200 9.55 -14.92 -13.30
CA ASP A 200 10.16 -15.97 -14.14
C ASP A 200 9.36 -16.25 -15.43
N LEU A 201 8.07 -15.93 -15.45
CA LEU A 201 7.19 -16.08 -16.61
C LEU A 201 7.18 -14.85 -17.52
N ILE A 202 7.68 -13.71 -17.03
CA ILE A 202 7.80 -12.47 -17.82
C ILE A 202 9.05 -12.59 -18.69
N GLU A 203 8.88 -12.71 -20.01
CA GLU A 203 10.01 -12.76 -20.93
C GLU A 203 10.79 -11.44 -20.89
N GLN A 204 11.91 -11.43 -20.17
CA GLN A 204 12.89 -10.35 -20.31
C GLN A 204 13.52 -10.52 -21.68
N LYS A 205 13.15 -9.66 -22.65
CA LYS A 205 13.91 -9.52 -23.89
C LYS A 205 15.37 -9.26 -23.50
N LYS A 206 16.21 -10.30 -23.56
CA LYS A 206 17.65 -10.11 -23.61
C LYS A 206 17.90 -9.32 -24.89
N VAL A 207 18.08 -8.00 -24.75
CA VAL A 207 18.58 -7.18 -25.84
C VAL A 207 19.96 -7.73 -26.17
N LYS A 208 20.03 -8.58 -27.21
CA LYS A 208 21.30 -8.97 -27.81
C LYS A 208 21.82 -7.72 -28.49
N PHE A 209 22.73 -7.02 -27.82
CA PHE A 209 23.60 -6.07 -28.50
C PHE A 209 24.52 -6.90 -29.40
N ASN A 210 24.21 -6.93 -30.69
CA ASN A 210 25.16 -7.35 -31.73
C ASN A 210 26.05 -6.16 -32.09
#